data_AF-A0A422NJA6-F1
#
_entry.id   AF-A0A422NJA6-F1
#
_cell.length_a   1.000
_cell.length_b   1.000
_cell.length_c   1.000
_cell.angle_alpha   90.00
_cell.angle_beta   90.00
_cell.angle_gamma   90.00
#
_symmetry.space_group_name_H-M   'P 1'
#
loop_
_entity.id
_entity.type
_entity.pdbx_description
1 polymer ?
#
loop_
_entity_poly.entity_id
_entity_poly.type
_entity_poly.pdbx_seq_one_letter_code
_entity_poly.pdbx_strand_id
1 'polypeptide(L)'
;MKKGLKRKVRGERVTTFDPTITGAQRHGALLGDGHETESVLVAATLANRQLQVSSSASAYYQKVNQKLAQENVQLENDLEKKEQDASAVMKAFEDCLEAVKSANAKLKGDLSAARESAQREVVEAMAAIQDMLESRDYHLLSLQKRIEWLEEELASVNSFRDARDTHRREMEALKKAYADEKDDHARDSQTLRLQLMEERVRIKAEEQRLLERHEEDVRKLAQRLLSQKTREVDEENQQLLGEKLFLWGDANAARERAETVQRENIEFRRNAALARSAEAEYAAGAARQRREMKLLKEQIETTEENLNKVVEDYEQRLQKQAKEHATALRQLTQERDAAKCSAERFCRELVKLRSLSQKMVKRRTELEMFFYDALAQVRREKLEENRRGTRSIGYHQTNSSFFQPTPPRLRKRDDEPLMISDRGMQLPLTPFSRLSDGEGNTPCQNKETLFGDGGMDTNTLPLVALTRSECDITHNNRLIPAKEWHYGGNGVLQTRFPPLAEEPLLPHSDFSCIPSAPKLKDLQSIEISQLSWKDKERVLQLLFKQLQGRVNSSKVKQCTSKDDANFLVGGVAVNPETHTFLTE
;
A
#
# COMPACT_ATOMS: atom_id res chain seq x y z
N MET A 1 -9.38 -31.71 -46.16
CA MET A 1 -8.68 -32.48 -47.22
C MET A 1 -9.18 -32.03 -48.59
N LYS A 2 -8.37 -31.25 -49.31
CA LYS A 2 -8.63 -30.80 -50.69
C LYS A 2 -7.50 -31.30 -51.59
N LYS A 3 -7.88 -31.77 -52.77
CA LYS A 3 -7.01 -32.31 -53.84
C LYS A 3 -6.15 -31.23 -54.51
N GLY A 4 -4.97 -31.65 -54.97
CA GLY A 4 -4.33 -31.18 -56.23
C GLY A 4 -3.10 -30.29 -56.08
N LEU A 5 -1.93 -30.73 -56.57
CA LEU A 5 -1.42 -30.39 -57.91
C LEU A 5 -0.08 -31.09 -58.22
N LYS A 6 0.16 -31.25 -59.53
CA LYS A 6 1.23 -31.96 -60.24
C LYS A 6 2.56 -31.18 -60.28
N ARG A 7 3.69 -31.88 -60.49
CA ARG A 7 4.69 -31.52 -61.53
C ARG A 7 5.66 -32.66 -61.85
N LYS A 8 6.10 -32.66 -63.11
CA LYS A 8 6.82 -33.62 -63.95
C LYS A 8 7.98 -32.83 -64.58
N VAL A 9 9.17 -33.43 -64.79
CA VAL A 9 10.29 -33.12 -65.76
C VAL A 9 11.52 -33.91 -65.21
N ARG A 10 12.26 -34.84 -65.86
CA ARG A 10 12.80 -35.10 -67.23
C ARG A 10 14.23 -34.54 -67.44
N GLY A 11 15.19 -35.42 -67.80
CA GLY A 11 16.54 -35.14 -68.37
C GLY A 11 17.61 -36.10 -67.81
N GLU A 12 18.14 -37.15 -68.47
CA GLU A 12 18.96 -37.33 -69.71
C GLU A 12 20.41 -36.79 -69.69
N ARG A 13 21.40 -37.73 -69.73
CA ARG A 13 22.57 -37.87 -70.66
C ARG A 13 23.61 -38.84 -70.02
N VAL A 14 23.98 -39.99 -70.61
CA VAL A 14 24.74 -40.32 -71.84
C VAL A 14 26.28 -40.25 -71.63
N THR A 15 26.87 -41.46 -71.56
CA THR A 15 28.17 -42.00 -72.06
C THR A 15 29.38 -41.07 -72.26
N THR A 16 30.60 -41.59 -72.05
CA THR A 16 31.64 -41.67 -73.10
C THR A 16 32.95 -42.40 -72.68
N PHE A 17 33.28 -43.44 -73.47
CA PHE A 17 34.58 -43.83 -74.05
C PHE A 17 35.70 -44.59 -73.30
N ASP A 18 36.06 -45.72 -73.92
CA ASP A 18 37.36 -46.42 -73.97
C ASP A 18 38.58 -45.50 -74.20
N PRO A 19 39.79 -46.05 -74.12
CA PRO A 19 40.54 -46.17 -75.37
C PRO A 19 41.32 -47.49 -75.53
N THR A 20 40.96 -48.22 -76.58
CA THR A 20 41.77 -48.53 -77.77
C THR A 20 43.31 -48.30 -77.69
N ILE A 21 44.10 -49.30 -78.10
CA ILE A 21 44.88 -49.35 -79.37
C ILE A 21 46.06 -50.35 -79.27
N THR A 22 45.90 -51.47 -79.99
CA THR A 22 46.74 -51.86 -81.14
C THR A 22 48.27 -51.83 -81.03
N GLY A 23 48.87 -53.02 -81.03
CA GLY A 23 49.58 -53.53 -82.21
C GLY A 23 51.09 -53.30 -82.34
N ALA A 24 51.82 -54.40 -82.52
CA ALA A 24 52.90 -54.60 -83.49
C ALA A 24 53.34 -56.08 -83.38
N GLN A 25 53.12 -56.93 -84.40
CA GLN A 25 54.07 -57.21 -85.48
C GLN A 25 55.39 -57.86 -84.97
N ARG A 26 55.96 -58.94 -85.51
CA ARG A 26 55.69 -59.78 -86.70
C ARG A 26 56.85 -60.82 -86.78
N HIS A 27 56.55 -61.96 -87.42
CA HIS A 27 57.45 -62.89 -88.15
C HIS A 27 58.48 -63.69 -87.31
N GLY A 28 58.61 -65.02 -87.41
CA GLY A 28 58.88 -65.94 -88.54
C GLY A 28 60.04 -66.86 -88.05
N ALA A 29 60.38 -68.07 -88.52
CA ALA A 29 59.94 -68.97 -89.57
C ALA A 29 60.71 -70.32 -89.41
N LEU A 30 60.13 -71.41 -89.95
CA LEU A 30 60.69 -72.54 -90.73
C LEU A 30 61.96 -73.36 -90.33
N LEU A 31 61.77 -74.69 -90.38
CA LEU A 31 62.51 -75.79 -91.05
C LEU A 31 64.03 -76.02 -90.84
N GLY A 32 64.37 -77.27 -90.51
CA GLY A 32 65.14 -78.16 -91.40
C GLY A 32 66.68 -78.18 -91.31
N ASP A 33 67.19 -79.34 -90.90
CA ASP A 33 68.48 -80.01 -91.19
C ASP A 33 69.85 -79.32 -90.98
N GLY A 34 70.66 -80.01 -90.16
CA GLY A 34 71.98 -80.54 -90.55
C GLY A 34 73.18 -79.59 -90.72
N HIS A 35 74.19 -79.78 -89.86
CA HIS A 35 75.60 -79.30 -89.95
C HIS A 35 75.79 -77.77 -89.78
N GLU A 36 76.72 -77.17 -89.03
CA GLU A 36 77.93 -77.58 -88.30
C GLU A 36 78.32 -76.48 -87.26
N THR A 37 78.94 -76.94 -86.18
CA THR A 37 79.42 -76.41 -84.88
C THR A 37 80.00 -75.00 -84.63
N GLU A 38 79.92 -73.99 -85.50
CA GLU A 38 80.66 -72.71 -85.25
C GLU A 38 79.80 -71.42 -85.05
N SER A 39 78.50 -71.46 -85.38
CA SER A 39 77.59 -70.29 -85.23
C SER A 39 77.02 -70.09 -83.80
N VAL A 40 77.13 -71.11 -82.93
CA VAL A 40 76.55 -71.12 -81.56
C VAL A 40 77.27 -70.16 -80.60
N LEU A 41 78.56 -69.87 -80.81
CA LEU A 41 79.36 -69.05 -79.88
C LEU A 41 79.06 -67.54 -80.02
N VAL A 42 78.79 -67.06 -81.24
CA VAL A 42 78.49 -65.65 -81.50
C VAL A 42 77.07 -65.30 -81.06
N ALA A 43 76.10 -66.21 -81.24
CA ALA A 43 74.74 -66.06 -80.73
C ALA A 43 74.69 -65.99 -79.19
N ALA A 44 75.50 -66.78 -78.49
CA ALA A 44 75.59 -66.77 -77.02
C ALA A 44 76.17 -65.44 -76.47
N THR A 45 77.12 -64.82 -77.19
CA THR A 45 77.77 -63.58 -76.76
C THR A 45 76.85 -62.37 -76.95
N LEU A 46 76.09 -62.33 -78.06
CA LEU A 46 75.09 -61.31 -78.32
C LEU A 46 73.89 -61.45 -77.37
N ALA A 47 73.46 -62.69 -77.09
CA ALA A 47 72.44 -62.99 -76.09
C ALA A 47 72.86 -62.53 -74.68
N ASN A 48 74.13 -62.69 -74.29
CA ASN A 48 74.61 -62.26 -72.97
C ASN A 48 74.67 -60.73 -72.81
N ARG A 49 75.02 -59.97 -73.86
CA ARG A 49 74.99 -58.50 -73.78
C ARG A 49 73.57 -57.95 -73.83
N GLN A 50 72.69 -58.59 -74.59
CA GLN A 50 71.26 -58.32 -74.59
C GLN A 50 70.63 -58.67 -73.23
N LEU A 51 71.13 -59.71 -72.55
CA LEU A 51 70.76 -60.06 -71.17
C LEU A 51 71.22 -59.01 -70.16
N GLN A 52 72.39 -58.39 -70.32
CA GLN A 52 72.85 -57.31 -69.44
C GLN A 52 72.07 -56.00 -69.63
N VAL A 53 71.81 -55.60 -70.88
CA VAL A 53 70.97 -54.42 -71.16
C VAL A 53 69.54 -54.66 -70.68
N SER A 54 68.99 -55.86 -70.93
CA SER A 54 67.71 -56.31 -70.38
C SER A 54 67.71 -56.33 -68.85
N SER A 55 68.81 -56.76 -68.21
CA SER A 55 68.96 -56.80 -66.75
C SER A 55 69.02 -55.39 -66.15
N SER A 56 69.76 -54.46 -66.76
CA SER A 56 69.82 -53.06 -66.30
C SER A 56 68.51 -52.29 -66.55
N ALA A 57 67.85 -52.53 -67.69
CA ALA A 57 66.52 -51.99 -67.98
C ALA A 57 65.47 -52.58 -67.02
N SER A 58 65.52 -53.89 -66.77
CA SER A 58 64.68 -54.58 -65.78
C SER A 58 64.90 -54.02 -64.38
N ALA A 59 66.14 -53.80 -63.95
CA ALA A 59 66.45 -53.19 -62.65
C ALA A 59 65.94 -51.74 -62.55
N TYR A 60 66.00 -50.97 -63.64
CA TYR A 60 65.41 -49.63 -63.70
C TYR A 60 63.88 -49.67 -63.61
N TYR A 61 63.22 -50.53 -64.40
CA TYR A 61 61.78 -50.74 -64.33
C TYR A 61 61.36 -51.29 -62.97
N GLN A 62 62.18 -52.11 -62.32
CA GLN A 62 61.92 -52.61 -60.97
C GLN A 62 61.96 -51.48 -59.95
N LYS A 63 62.94 -50.56 -60.04
CA LYS A 63 63.01 -49.37 -59.18
C LYS A 63 61.87 -48.39 -59.44
N VAL A 64 61.50 -48.16 -60.70
CA VAL A 64 60.38 -47.29 -61.07
C VAL A 64 59.05 -47.91 -60.63
N ASN A 65 58.85 -49.21 -60.84
CA ASN A 65 57.68 -49.93 -60.35
C ASN A 65 57.63 -49.96 -58.83
N GLN A 66 58.77 -50.04 -58.14
CA GLN A 66 58.82 -49.90 -56.68
C GLN A 66 58.42 -48.50 -56.22
N LYS A 67 58.87 -47.44 -56.90
CA LYS A 67 58.43 -46.07 -56.61
C LYS A 67 56.95 -45.85 -56.89
N LEU A 68 56.45 -46.32 -58.04
CA LEU A 68 55.03 -46.28 -58.39
C LEU A 68 54.19 -47.09 -57.39
N ALA A 69 54.69 -48.24 -56.93
CA ALA A 69 54.02 -49.01 -55.89
C ALA A 69 54.00 -48.24 -54.55
N GLN A 70 55.08 -47.55 -54.18
CA GLN A 70 55.11 -46.70 -52.98
C GLN A 70 54.17 -45.49 -53.11
N GLU A 71 54.13 -44.85 -54.26
CA GLU A 71 53.23 -43.72 -54.54
C GLU A 71 51.78 -44.17 -54.57
N ASN A 72 51.47 -45.33 -55.17
CA ASN A 72 50.13 -45.93 -55.12
C ASN A 72 49.74 -46.25 -53.67
N VAL A 73 50.63 -46.84 -52.88
CA VAL A 73 50.39 -47.08 -51.44
C VAL A 73 50.20 -45.75 -50.69
N GLN A 74 50.93 -44.69 -51.02
CA GLN A 74 50.71 -43.36 -50.42
C GLN A 74 49.36 -42.76 -50.81
N LEU A 75 48.97 -42.85 -52.08
CA LEU A 75 47.68 -42.38 -52.57
C LEU A 75 46.52 -43.17 -51.98
N GLU A 76 46.65 -44.49 -51.84
CA GLU A 76 45.68 -45.34 -51.14
C GLU A 76 45.54 -44.91 -49.68
N ASN A 77 46.66 -44.71 -48.97
CA ASN A 77 46.63 -44.20 -47.60
C ASN A 77 45.98 -42.81 -47.49
N ASP A 78 46.24 -41.91 -48.45
CA ASP A 78 45.66 -40.57 -48.44
C ASP A 78 44.18 -40.55 -48.85
N LEU A 79 43.75 -41.45 -49.74
CA LEU A 79 42.34 -41.70 -50.01
C LEU A 79 41.65 -42.26 -48.77
N GLU A 80 42.24 -43.25 -48.11
CA GLU A 80 41.69 -43.83 -46.89
C GLU A 80 41.56 -42.78 -45.78
N LYS A 81 42.58 -41.91 -45.59
CA LYS A 81 42.47 -40.78 -44.66
C LYS A 81 41.36 -39.81 -45.04
N LYS A 82 41.23 -39.45 -46.32
CA LYS A 82 40.15 -38.55 -46.77
C LYS A 82 38.77 -39.17 -46.59
N GLU A 83 38.63 -40.47 -46.80
CA GLU A 83 37.40 -41.22 -46.51
C GLU A 83 37.10 -41.25 -45.01
N GLN A 84 38.11 -41.45 -44.17
CA GLN A 84 38.00 -41.36 -42.72
C GLN A 84 37.57 -39.94 -42.29
N ASP A 85 38.21 -38.89 -42.79
CA ASP A 85 37.86 -37.50 -42.51
C ASP A 85 36.44 -37.17 -42.99
N ALA A 86 36.06 -37.60 -44.20
CA ALA A 86 34.71 -37.42 -44.73
C ALA A 86 33.66 -38.15 -43.89
N SER A 87 33.96 -39.39 -43.46
CA SER A 87 33.09 -40.15 -42.57
C SER A 87 32.94 -39.49 -41.19
N ALA A 88 34.02 -38.92 -40.65
CA ALA A 88 34.01 -38.19 -39.38
C ALA A 88 33.16 -36.92 -39.49
N VAL A 89 33.26 -36.19 -40.60
CA VAL A 89 32.43 -35.00 -40.86
C VAL A 89 30.96 -35.37 -41.04
N MET A 90 30.63 -36.43 -41.79
CA MET A 90 29.25 -36.90 -41.94
C MET A 90 28.66 -37.31 -40.59
N LYS A 91 29.42 -38.05 -39.79
CA LYS A 91 29.01 -38.43 -38.44
C LYS A 91 28.79 -37.22 -37.55
N ALA A 92 29.67 -36.22 -37.60
CA ALA A 92 29.49 -34.97 -36.86
C ALA A 92 28.23 -34.22 -37.31
N PHE A 93 27.89 -34.21 -38.61
CA PHE A 93 26.65 -33.63 -39.11
C PHE A 93 25.42 -34.42 -38.67
N GLU A 94 25.47 -35.75 -38.68
CA GLU A 94 24.40 -36.61 -38.17
C GLU A 94 24.16 -36.37 -36.67
N ASP A 95 25.23 -36.34 -35.88
CA ASP A 95 25.17 -36.05 -34.44
C ASP A 95 24.59 -34.64 -34.20
N CYS A 96 25.00 -33.63 -34.98
CA CYS A 96 24.43 -32.28 -34.93
C CYS A 96 22.94 -32.27 -35.30
N LEU A 97 22.55 -33.02 -36.35
CA LEU A 97 21.15 -33.11 -36.77
C LEU A 97 20.28 -33.79 -35.71
N GLU A 98 20.77 -34.86 -35.08
CA GLU A 98 20.07 -35.53 -33.98
C GLU A 98 20.01 -34.65 -32.72
N ALA A 99 21.07 -33.90 -32.40
CA ALA A 99 21.05 -32.90 -31.34
C ALA A 99 19.98 -31.82 -31.62
N VAL A 100 19.91 -31.30 -32.84
CA VAL A 100 18.89 -30.30 -33.23
C VAL A 100 17.48 -30.90 -33.25
N LYS A 101 17.29 -32.14 -33.70
CA LYS A 101 15.99 -32.84 -33.66
C LYS A 101 15.52 -33.05 -32.22
N SER A 102 16.40 -33.52 -31.33
CA SER A 102 16.07 -33.72 -29.93
C SER A 102 15.80 -32.39 -29.21
N ALA A 103 16.54 -31.32 -29.51
CA ALA A 103 16.26 -29.98 -29.00
C ALA A 103 14.91 -29.43 -29.52
N ASN A 104 14.59 -29.61 -30.80
CA ASN A 104 13.29 -29.25 -31.36
C ASN A 104 12.14 -30.06 -30.73
N ALA A 105 12.35 -31.35 -30.45
CA ALA A 105 11.37 -32.18 -29.77
C ALA A 105 11.10 -31.68 -28.35
N LYS A 106 12.17 -31.31 -27.61
CA LYS A 106 12.06 -30.68 -26.29
C LYS A 106 11.31 -29.35 -26.34
N LEU A 107 11.71 -28.43 -27.22
CA LEU A 107 11.02 -27.14 -27.38
C LEU A 107 9.55 -27.29 -27.77
N LYS A 108 9.21 -28.26 -28.63
CA LYS A 108 7.82 -28.57 -28.94
C LYS A 108 7.05 -29.08 -27.73
N GLY A 109 7.66 -29.96 -26.93
CA GLY A 109 7.12 -30.45 -25.66
C GLY A 109 6.88 -29.31 -24.66
N ASP A 110 7.88 -28.45 -24.47
CA ASP A 110 7.80 -27.29 -23.57
C ASP A 110 6.71 -26.31 -24.03
N LEU A 111 6.61 -26.04 -25.33
CA LEU A 111 5.54 -25.21 -25.89
C LEU A 111 4.15 -25.82 -25.72
N SER A 112 3.98 -27.13 -25.86
CA SER A 112 2.69 -27.78 -25.56
C SER A 112 2.36 -27.71 -24.08
N ALA A 113 3.33 -27.99 -23.20
CA ALA A 113 3.13 -27.94 -21.76
C ALA A 113 2.77 -26.52 -21.27
N ALA A 114 3.45 -25.50 -21.80
CA ALA A 114 3.15 -24.10 -21.51
C ALA A 114 1.74 -23.70 -21.99
N ARG A 115 1.32 -24.16 -23.17
CA ARG A 115 -0.05 -23.92 -23.68
C ARG A 115 -1.10 -24.60 -22.83
N GLU A 116 -0.89 -25.84 -22.43
CA GLU A 116 -1.81 -26.58 -21.56
C GLU A 116 -1.89 -25.94 -20.16
N SER A 117 -0.77 -25.44 -19.62
CA SER A 117 -0.78 -24.71 -18.36
C SER A 117 -1.57 -23.41 -18.45
N ALA A 118 -1.33 -22.59 -19.48
CA ALA A 118 -2.08 -21.37 -19.69
C ALA A 118 -3.58 -21.63 -19.92
N GLN A 119 -3.94 -22.70 -20.64
CA GLN A 119 -5.34 -23.10 -20.81
C GLN A 119 -5.98 -23.52 -19.49
N ARG A 120 -5.27 -24.26 -18.64
CA ARG A 120 -5.74 -24.63 -17.29
C ARG A 120 -5.98 -23.38 -16.44
N GLU A 121 -5.02 -22.45 -16.41
CA GLU A 121 -5.16 -21.19 -15.66
C GLU A 121 -6.36 -20.36 -16.14
N VAL A 122 -6.60 -20.30 -17.46
CA VAL A 122 -7.78 -19.60 -18.02
C VAL A 122 -9.08 -20.29 -17.61
N VAL A 123 -9.14 -21.63 -17.68
CA VAL A 123 -10.34 -22.38 -17.28
C VAL A 123 -10.62 -22.25 -15.79
N GLU A 124 -9.59 -22.30 -14.94
CA GLU A 124 -9.70 -22.08 -13.50
C GLU A 124 -10.16 -20.65 -13.18
N ALA A 125 -9.60 -19.64 -13.85
CA ALA A 125 -10.03 -18.25 -13.68
C ALA A 125 -11.48 -18.05 -14.15
N MET A 126 -11.89 -18.67 -15.25
CA MET A 126 -13.28 -18.64 -15.72
C MET A 126 -14.24 -19.31 -14.74
N ALA A 127 -13.86 -20.47 -14.18
CA ALA A 127 -14.65 -21.15 -13.16
C ALA A 127 -14.80 -20.30 -11.90
N ALA A 128 -13.71 -19.69 -11.41
CA ALA A 128 -13.75 -18.81 -10.25
C ALA A 128 -14.65 -17.57 -10.47
N ILE A 129 -14.63 -16.99 -11.68
CA ILE A 129 -15.53 -15.88 -12.04
C ILE A 129 -16.99 -16.36 -12.07
N GLN A 130 -17.24 -17.54 -12.63
CA GLN A 130 -18.59 -18.12 -12.68
C GLN A 130 -19.16 -18.36 -11.28
N ASP A 131 -18.38 -18.96 -10.36
CA ASP A 131 -18.80 -19.18 -8.97
C ASP A 131 -19.12 -17.85 -8.26
N MET A 132 -18.31 -16.81 -8.49
CA MET A 132 -18.58 -15.48 -7.94
C MET A 132 -19.87 -14.86 -8.52
N LEU A 133 -20.16 -15.07 -9.81
CA LEU A 133 -21.40 -14.59 -10.42
C LEU A 133 -22.61 -15.31 -9.83
N GLU A 134 -22.55 -16.64 -9.67
CA GLU A 134 -23.63 -17.43 -9.08
C GLU A 134 -23.90 -17.05 -7.62
N SER A 135 -22.85 -16.81 -6.83
CA SER A 135 -22.99 -16.28 -5.46
C SER A 135 -23.68 -14.91 -5.44
N ARG A 136 -23.32 -14.01 -6.37
CA ARG A 136 -23.95 -12.69 -6.49
C ARG A 136 -25.40 -12.79 -6.93
N ASP A 137 -25.72 -13.64 -7.88
CA ASP A 137 -27.09 -13.87 -8.35
C ASP A 137 -27.98 -14.42 -7.22
N TYR A 138 -27.43 -15.34 -6.41
CA TYR A 138 -28.12 -15.81 -5.21
C TYR A 138 -28.40 -14.68 -4.22
N HIS A 139 -27.42 -13.80 -3.95
CA HIS A 139 -27.61 -12.64 -3.08
C HIS A 139 -28.64 -11.66 -3.65
N LEU A 140 -28.62 -11.39 -4.95
CA LEU A 140 -29.61 -10.53 -5.61
C LEU A 140 -31.02 -11.11 -5.48
N LEU A 141 -31.21 -12.40 -5.74
CA LEU A 141 -32.50 -13.08 -5.56
C LEU A 141 -32.98 -13.05 -4.11
N SER A 142 -32.07 -13.23 -3.15
CA SER A 142 -32.41 -13.13 -1.73
C SER A 142 -32.85 -11.71 -1.34
N LEU A 143 -32.18 -10.68 -1.86
CA LEU A 143 -32.55 -9.29 -1.62
C LEU A 143 -33.87 -8.93 -2.30
N GLN A 144 -34.11 -9.40 -3.53
CA GLN A 144 -35.38 -9.22 -4.24
C GLN A 144 -36.55 -9.81 -3.45
N LYS A 145 -36.44 -11.05 -2.99
CA LYS A 145 -37.47 -11.68 -2.13
C LYS A 145 -37.71 -10.89 -0.84
N ARG A 146 -36.67 -10.29 -0.27
CA ARG A 146 -36.81 -9.47 0.93
C ARG A 146 -37.53 -8.15 0.64
N ILE A 147 -37.27 -7.54 -0.52
CA ILE A 147 -37.97 -6.33 -0.97
C ILE A 147 -39.45 -6.65 -1.21
N GLU A 148 -39.77 -7.72 -1.94
CA GLU A 148 -41.16 -8.15 -2.19
C GLU A 148 -41.93 -8.34 -0.88
N TRP A 149 -41.33 -9.01 0.10
CA TRP A 149 -41.94 -9.21 1.41
C TRP A 149 -42.18 -7.88 2.16
N LEU A 150 -41.24 -6.94 2.11
CA LEU A 150 -41.41 -5.61 2.73
C LEU A 150 -42.49 -4.78 2.01
N GLU A 151 -42.64 -4.95 0.69
CA GLU A 151 -43.70 -4.31 -0.08
C GLU A 151 -45.08 -4.86 0.29
N GLU A 152 -45.21 -6.17 0.51
CA GLU A 152 -46.43 -6.82 1.01
C GLU A 152 -46.79 -6.33 2.42
N GLU A 153 -45.81 -6.24 3.34
CA GLU A 153 -46.03 -5.70 4.68
C GLU A 153 -46.47 -4.23 4.63
N LEU A 154 -45.84 -3.42 3.79
CA LEU A 154 -46.20 -2.02 3.62
C LEU A 154 -47.62 -1.87 3.05
N ALA A 155 -48.00 -2.70 2.08
CA ALA A 155 -49.36 -2.74 1.55
C ALA A 155 -50.38 -3.12 2.63
N SER A 156 -50.06 -4.11 3.47
CA SER A 156 -50.88 -4.50 4.62
C SER A 156 -51.05 -3.36 5.62
N VAL A 157 -49.97 -2.68 6.00
CA VAL A 157 -50.01 -1.52 6.93
C VAL A 157 -50.85 -0.37 6.35
N ASN A 158 -50.75 -0.11 5.05
CA ASN A 158 -51.57 0.91 4.40
C ASN A 158 -53.06 0.54 4.42
N SER A 159 -53.41 -0.71 4.09
CA SER A 159 -54.81 -1.17 4.17
C SER A 159 -55.39 -1.07 5.59
N PHE A 160 -54.58 -1.36 6.62
CA PHE A 160 -54.97 -1.19 8.02
C PHE A 160 -55.18 0.29 8.37
N ARG A 161 -54.29 1.16 7.90
CA ARG A 161 -54.43 2.62 8.10
C ARG A 161 -55.72 3.14 7.48
N ASP A 162 -56.01 2.74 6.25
CA ASP A 162 -57.24 3.14 5.55
C ASP A 162 -58.48 2.65 6.29
N ALA A 163 -58.50 1.39 6.73
CA ALA A 163 -59.59 0.82 7.53
C ALA A 163 -59.78 1.51 8.89
N ARG A 164 -58.68 1.87 9.56
CA ARG A 164 -58.74 2.64 10.82
C ARG A 164 -59.33 4.03 10.58
N ASP A 165 -58.94 4.68 9.49
CA ASP A 165 -59.42 6.02 9.17
C ASP A 165 -60.89 5.99 8.72
N THR A 166 -61.36 4.95 8.02
CA THR A 166 -62.80 4.76 7.73
C THR A 166 -63.59 4.58 9.02
N HIS A 167 -63.13 3.71 9.92
CA HIS A 167 -63.81 3.51 11.21
C HIS A 167 -63.81 4.76 12.09
N ARG A 168 -62.73 5.55 12.09
CA ARG A 168 -62.70 6.82 12.81
C ARG A 168 -63.77 7.79 12.28
N ARG A 169 -63.89 7.92 10.95
CA ARG A 169 -64.93 8.76 10.32
C ARG A 169 -66.34 8.26 10.63
N GLU A 170 -66.58 6.95 10.61
CA GLU A 170 -67.86 6.35 10.99
C GLU A 170 -68.22 6.65 12.45
N MET A 171 -67.26 6.51 13.36
CA MET A 171 -67.45 6.82 14.79
C MET A 171 -67.72 8.31 15.03
N GLU A 172 -67.03 9.21 14.32
CA GLU A 172 -67.31 10.65 14.37
C GLU A 172 -68.69 11.00 13.82
N ALA A 173 -69.10 10.37 12.71
CA ALA A 173 -70.43 10.55 12.12
C ALA A 173 -71.53 10.07 13.07
N LEU A 174 -71.38 8.91 13.70
CA LEU A 174 -72.33 8.40 14.70
C LEU A 174 -72.41 9.29 15.94
N LYS A 175 -71.27 9.77 16.45
CA LYS A 175 -71.26 10.72 17.58
C LYS A 175 -71.98 12.02 17.25
N LYS A 176 -71.81 12.53 16.03
CA LYS A 176 -72.51 13.72 15.56
C LYS A 176 -74.02 13.47 15.44
N ALA A 177 -74.43 12.37 14.80
CA ALA A 177 -75.84 12.02 14.67
C ALA A 177 -76.53 11.85 16.04
N TYR A 178 -75.86 11.24 17.01
CA TYR A 178 -76.37 11.11 18.38
C TYR A 178 -76.51 12.47 19.09
N ALA A 179 -75.56 13.38 18.88
CA ALA A 179 -75.65 14.74 19.42
C ALA A 179 -76.82 15.51 18.81
N ASP A 180 -76.99 15.43 17.48
CA ASP A 180 -78.08 16.06 16.76
C ASP A 180 -79.46 15.53 17.25
N GLU A 181 -79.61 14.21 17.41
CA GLU A 181 -80.84 13.57 17.93
C GLU A 181 -81.15 14.00 19.38
N LYS A 182 -80.11 14.15 20.22
CA LYS A 182 -80.28 14.64 21.58
C LYS A 182 -80.75 16.10 21.61
N ASP A 183 -80.22 16.94 20.73
CA ASP A 183 -80.63 18.33 20.59
C ASP A 183 -82.05 18.45 20.04
N ASP A 184 -82.43 17.60 19.08
CA ASP A 184 -83.80 17.50 18.58
C ASP A 184 -84.77 17.11 19.70
N HIS A 185 -84.45 16.05 20.47
CA HIS A 185 -85.27 15.60 21.60
C HIS A 185 -85.42 16.67 22.69
N ALA A 186 -84.36 17.45 22.96
CA ALA A 186 -84.41 18.56 23.91
C ALA A 186 -85.36 19.68 23.42
N ARG A 187 -85.31 20.00 22.11
CA ARG A 187 -86.20 20.99 21.48
C ARG A 187 -87.66 20.54 21.51
N ASP A 188 -87.94 19.28 21.20
CA ASP A 188 -89.29 18.71 21.26
C ASP A 188 -89.84 18.71 22.69
N SER A 189 -89.01 18.32 23.66
CA SER A 189 -89.36 18.33 25.08
C SER A 189 -89.69 19.74 25.58
N GLN A 190 -88.91 20.74 25.17
CA GLN A 190 -89.17 22.13 25.49
C GLN A 190 -90.49 22.62 24.86
N THR A 191 -90.72 22.28 23.59
CA THR A 191 -91.94 22.66 22.85
C THR A 191 -93.19 22.08 23.52
N LEU A 192 -93.18 20.79 23.84
CA LEU A 192 -94.28 20.13 24.54
C LEU A 192 -94.53 20.75 25.92
N ARG A 193 -93.48 21.09 26.66
CA ARG A 193 -93.60 21.74 27.97
C ARG A 193 -94.24 23.13 27.86
N LEU A 194 -93.89 23.90 26.83
CA LEU A 194 -94.51 25.20 26.57
C LEU A 194 -96.00 25.04 26.24
N GLN A 195 -96.36 24.13 25.34
CA GLN A 195 -97.76 23.84 24.99
C GLN A 195 -98.59 23.41 26.21
N LEU A 196 -98.05 22.52 27.06
CA LEU A 196 -98.72 22.11 28.29
C LEU A 196 -98.85 23.27 29.29
N MET A 197 -97.86 24.16 29.35
CA MET A 197 -97.93 25.34 30.20
C MET A 197 -98.99 26.33 29.69
N GLU A 198 -99.06 26.56 28.39
CA GLU A 198 -100.06 27.41 27.73
C GLU A 198 -101.47 26.89 28.00
N GLU A 199 -101.74 25.61 27.76
CA GLU A 199 -103.06 25.00 28.05
C GLU A 199 -103.40 25.05 29.55
N ARG A 200 -102.42 24.80 30.43
CA ARG A 200 -102.64 24.93 31.88
C ARG A 200 -102.99 26.36 32.30
N VAL A 201 -102.30 27.36 31.73
CA VAL A 201 -102.59 28.78 32.00
C VAL A 201 -103.97 29.15 31.47
N ARG A 202 -104.31 28.70 30.26
CA ARG A 202 -105.63 28.89 29.66
C ARG A 202 -106.75 28.33 30.53
N ILE A 203 -106.64 27.07 30.97
CA ILE A 203 -107.64 26.42 31.83
C ILE A 203 -107.78 27.18 33.16
N LYS A 204 -106.67 27.58 33.80
CA LYS A 204 -106.72 28.36 35.05
C LYS A 204 -107.37 29.73 34.87
N ALA A 205 -107.16 30.40 33.73
CA ALA A 205 -107.80 31.68 33.44
C ALA A 205 -109.31 31.52 33.23
N GLU A 206 -109.74 30.45 32.57
CA GLU A 206 -111.16 30.11 32.43
C GLU A 206 -111.81 29.78 33.79
N GLU A 207 -111.13 29.01 34.65
CA GLU A 207 -111.56 28.70 36.02
C GLU A 207 -111.66 29.97 36.88
N GLN A 208 -110.66 30.85 36.84
CA GLN A 208 -110.67 32.13 37.57
C GLN A 208 -111.85 33.00 37.16
N ARG A 209 -112.13 33.14 35.85
CA ARG A 209 -113.29 33.88 35.37
C ARG A 209 -114.61 33.31 35.87
N LEU A 210 -114.72 31.98 35.99
CA LEU A 210 -115.91 31.33 36.55
C LEU A 210 -116.04 31.61 38.05
N LEU A 211 -114.94 31.54 38.80
CA LEU A 211 -114.90 31.87 40.22
C LEU A 211 -115.24 33.34 40.47
N GLU A 212 -114.66 34.28 39.72
CA GLU A 212 -114.95 35.72 39.83
C GLU A 212 -116.44 36.01 39.64
N ARG A 213 -117.07 35.42 38.61
CA ARG A 213 -118.52 35.55 38.38
C ARG A 213 -119.32 35.00 39.56
N HIS A 214 -118.97 33.81 40.04
CA HIS A 214 -119.65 33.20 41.18
C HIS A 214 -119.52 34.06 42.46
N GLU A 215 -118.31 34.53 42.76
CA GLU A 215 -118.05 35.42 43.90
C GLU A 215 -118.81 36.73 43.77
N GLU A 216 -118.86 37.33 42.58
CA GLU A 216 -119.65 38.54 42.35
C GLU A 216 -121.14 38.31 42.64
N ASP A 217 -121.72 37.20 42.20
CA ASP A 217 -123.12 36.88 42.45
C ASP A 217 -123.39 36.66 43.93
N VAL A 218 -122.48 35.96 44.62
CA VAL A 218 -122.53 35.78 46.09
C VAL A 218 -122.38 37.12 46.81
N ARG A 219 -121.42 37.97 46.39
CA ARG A 219 -121.20 39.32 46.96
C ARG A 219 -122.43 40.20 46.77
N LYS A 220 -123.03 40.24 45.58
CA LYS A 220 -124.26 40.99 45.29
C LYS A 220 -125.41 40.50 46.16
N LEU A 221 -125.54 39.19 46.37
CA LEU A 221 -126.56 38.61 47.27
C LEU A 221 -126.30 39.00 48.73
N ALA A 222 -125.06 38.87 49.21
CA ALA A 222 -124.68 39.23 50.58
C ALA A 222 -124.92 40.72 50.87
N GLN A 223 -124.51 41.61 49.96
CA GLN A 223 -124.74 43.05 50.11
C GLN A 223 -126.22 43.41 50.22
N ARG A 224 -127.11 42.73 49.48
CA ARG A 224 -128.57 42.91 49.57
C ARG A 224 -129.13 42.50 50.93
N LEU A 225 -128.51 41.53 51.61
CA LEU A 225 -128.98 40.99 52.89
C LEU A 225 -128.37 41.68 54.13
N LEU A 226 -127.18 42.27 53.99
CA LEU A 226 -126.45 42.89 55.10
C LEU A 226 -126.95 44.29 55.46
N SER A 227 -126.91 44.62 56.76
CA SER A 227 -127.18 45.96 57.30
C SER A 227 -126.08 46.96 56.93
N GLN A 228 -126.34 48.27 57.03
CA GLN A 228 -125.37 49.30 56.66
C GLN A 228 -124.06 49.22 57.49
N LYS A 229 -124.15 49.07 58.81
CA LYS A 229 -122.98 48.98 59.70
C LYS A 229 -122.09 47.78 59.37
N THR A 230 -122.68 46.65 58.99
CA THR A 230 -121.91 45.46 58.58
C THR A 230 -121.15 45.71 57.27
N ARG A 231 -121.69 46.53 56.35
CA ARG A 231 -120.99 46.88 55.09
C ARG A 231 -119.75 47.75 55.33
N GLU A 232 -119.85 48.73 56.21
CA GLU A 232 -118.71 49.61 56.57
C GLU A 232 -117.56 48.79 57.18
N VAL A 233 -117.86 47.85 58.08
CA VAL A 233 -116.86 46.93 58.65
C VAL A 233 -116.25 46.03 57.58
N ASP A 234 -117.05 45.55 56.62
CA ASP A 234 -116.54 44.74 55.51
C ASP A 234 -115.59 45.55 54.60
N GLU A 235 -115.85 46.84 54.38
CA GLU A 235 -114.99 47.74 53.61
C GLU A 235 -113.65 48.01 54.33
N GLU A 236 -113.68 48.29 55.64
CA GLU A 236 -112.46 48.44 56.44
C GLU A 236 -111.63 47.15 56.45
N ASN A 237 -112.28 46.00 56.60
CA ASN A 237 -111.61 44.70 56.52
C ASN A 237 -110.97 44.46 55.15
N GLN A 238 -111.60 44.91 54.05
CA GLN A 238 -111.00 44.83 52.71
C GLN A 238 -109.76 45.73 52.58
N GLN A 239 -109.77 46.92 53.15
CA GLN A 239 -108.61 47.81 53.16
C GLN A 239 -107.45 47.19 53.94
N LEU A 240 -107.71 46.67 55.16
CA LEU A 240 -106.71 45.98 55.97
C LEU A 240 -106.16 44.73 55.27
N LEU A 241 -106.99 43.99 54.55
CA LEU A 241 -106.54 42.87 53.72
C LEU A 241 -105.62 43.33 52.58
N GLY A 242 -105.94 44.45 51.93
CA GLY A 242 -105.09 45.05 50.90
C GLY A 242 -103.71 45.43 51.44
N GLU A 243 -103.66 46.13 52.58
CA GLU A 243 -102.40 46.48 53.25
C GLU A 243 -101.61 45.23 53.67
N LYS A 244 -102.28 44.23 54.24
CA LYS A 244 -101.66 42.95 54.61
C LYS A 244 -101.03 42.26 53.40
N LEU A 245 -101.73 42.22 52.26
CA LEU A 245 -101.21 41.62 51.03
C LEU A 245 -100.01 42.40 50.48
N PHE A 246 -100.04 43.73 50.53
CA PHE A 246 -98.93 44.58 50.13
C PHE A 246 -97.68 44.32 50.98
N LEU A 247 -97.83 44.37 52.31
CA LEU A 247 -96.72 44.10 53.25
C LEU A 247 -96.19 42.67 53.13
N TRP A 248 -97.07 41.70 52.87
CA TRP A 248 -96.65 40.32 52.62
C TRP A 248 -95.86 40.19 51.31
N GLY A 249 -96.25 40.92 50.27
CA GLY A 249 -95.51 41.04 49.01
C GLY A 249 -94.09 41.58 49.22
N ASP A 250 -93.97 42.69 49.95
CA ASP A 250 -92.66 43.29 50.28
C ASP A 250 -91.78 42.36 51.12
N ALA A 251 -92.37 41.67 52.12
CA ALA A 251 -91.66 40.69 52.94
C ALA A 251 -91.16 39.49 52.13
N ASN A 252 -91.95 39.00 51.18
CA ASN A 252 -91.52 37.93 50.28
C ASN A 252 -90.44 38.40 49.31
N ALA A 253 -90.59 39.58 48.69
CA ALA A 253 -89.57 40.13 47.81
C ALA A 253 -88.24 40.39 48.55
N ALA A 254 -88.29 40.76 49.83
CA ALA A 254 -87.11 40.85 50.69
C ALA A 254 -86.51 39.46 50.97
N ARG A 255 -87.34 38.44 51.24
CA ARG A 255 -86.88 37.05 51.45
C ARG A 255 -86.23 36.47 50.20
N GLU A 256 -86.84 36.64 49.04
CA GLU A 256 -86.30 36.17 47.75
C GLU A 256 -84.93 36.81 47.47
N ARG A 257 -84.79 38.13 47.71
CA ARG A 257 -83.49 38.82 47.60
C ARG A 257 -82.45 38.30 48.60
N ALA A 258 -82.85 37.99 49.83
CA ALA A 258 -81.96 37.39 50.81
C ALA A 258 -81.50 35.99 50.38
N GLU A 259 -82.41 35.18 49.83
CA GLU A 259 -82.09 33.85 49.30
C GLU A 259 -81.20 33.90 48.06
N THR A 260 -81.39 34.86 47.14
CA THR A 260 -80.50 35.04 45.97
C THR A 260 -79.10 35.39 46.43
N VAL A 261 -78.95 36.36 47.34
CA VAL A 261 -77.64 36.74 47.89
C VAL A 261 -77.01 35.57 48.66
N GLN A 262 -77.80 34.76 49.37
CA GLN A 262 -77.29 33.57 50.05
C GLN A 262 -76.78 32.52 49.06
N ARG A 263 -77.51 32.27 47.97
CA ARG A 263 -77.09 31.36 46.89
C ARG A 263 -75.80 31.83 46.24
N GLU A 264 -75.72 33.11 45.88
CA GLU A 264 -74.51 33.73 45.33
C GLU A 264 -73.32 33.62 46.30
N ASN A 265 -73.53 33.85 47.60
CA ASN A 265 -72.47 33.72 48.60
C ASN A 265 -71.94 32.29 48.69
N ILE A 266 -72.82 31.29 48.59
CA ILE A 266 -72.44 29.87 48.56
C ILE A 266 -71.63 29.57 47.29
N GLU A 267 -72.05 30.07 46.13
CA GLU A 267 -71.32 29.92 44.87
C GLU A 267 -69.94 30.57 44.92
N PHE A 268 -69.83 31.81 45.41
CA PHE A 268 -68.54 32.49 45.58
C PHE A 268 -67.62 31.74 46.53
N ARG A 269 -68.13 31.15 47.62
CA ARG A 269 -67.32 30.32 48.53
C ARG A 269 -66.81 29.05 47.84
N ARG A 270 -67.65 28.39 47.03
CA ARG A 270 -67.24 27.22 46.25
C ARG A 270 -66.17 27.60 45.22
N ASN A 271 -66.38 28.67 44.47
CA ASN A 271 -65.41 29.16 43.48
C ASN A 271 -64.09 29.57 44.14
N ALA A 272 -64.13 30.23 45.30
CA ALA A 272 -62.93 30.57 46.06
C ALA A 272 -62.19 29.32 46.57
N ALA A 273 -62.92 28.26 46.96
CA ALA A 273 -62.30 27.00 47.35
C ALA A 273 -61.63 26.28 46.17
N LEU A 274 -62.30 26.25 45.01
CA LEU A 274 -61.75 25.69 43.76
C LEU A 274 -60.52 26.46 43.27
N ALA A 275 -60.54 27.78 43.34
CA ALA A 275 -59.40 28.62 43.00
C ALA A 275 -58.19 28.31 43.91
N ARG A 276 -58.41 28.20 45.23
CA ARG A 276 -57.35 27.82 46.18
C ARG A 276 -56.79 26.43 45.92
N SER A 277 -57.62 25.44 45.58
CA SER A 277 -57.12 24.10 45.25
C SER A 277 -56.30 24.10 43.96
N ALA A 278 -56.74 24.83 42.93
CA ALA A 278 -55.99 24.97 41.68
C ALA A 278 -54.63 25.67 41.91
N GLU A 279 -54.60 26.77 42.68
CA GLU A 279 -53.37 27.45 43.07
C GLU A 279 -52.41 26.51 43.83
N ALA A 280 -52.93 25.68 44.74
CA ALA A 280 -52.14 24.71 45.49
C ALA A 280 -51.55 23.62 44.57
N GLU A 281 -52.30 23.13 43.58
CA GLU A 281 -51.81 22.17 42.58
C GLU A 281 -50.74 22.78 41.68
N TYR A 282 -50.93 24.01 41.19
CA TYR A 282 -49.90 24.71 40.42
C TYR A 282 -48.64 24.97 41.23
N ALA A 283 -48.77 25.37 42.50
CA ALA A 283 -47.63 25.54 43.40
C ALA A 283 -46.89 24.22 43.65
N ALA A 284 -47.63 23.11 43.83
CA ALA A 284 -47.06 21.78 43.98
C ALA A 284 -46.34 21.30 42.71
N GLY A 285 -46.94 21.52 41.53
CA GLY A 285 -46.34 21.22 40.23
C GLY A 285 -45.04 21.99 40.01
N ALA A 286 -45.05 23.31 40.26
CA ALA A 286 -43.87 24.16 40.17
C ALA A 286 -42.77 23.77 41.19
N ALA A 287 -43.14 23.22 42.35
CA ALA A 287 -42.18 22.69 43.31
C ALA A 287 -41.53 21.38 42.82
N ARG A 288 -42.29 20.48 42.17
CA ARG A 288 -41.77 19.25 41.55
C ARG A 288 -40.80 19.56 40.41
N GLN A 289 -41.21 20.43 39.48
CA GLN A 289 -40.35 20.87 38.37
C GLN A 289 -39.05 21.52 38.86
N ARG A 290 -39.11 22.33 39.93
CA ARG A 290 -37.90 22.90 40.54
C ARG A 290 -36.95 21.86 41.13
N ARG A 291 -37.47 20.74 41.67
CA ARG A 291 -36.62 19.63 42.15
C ARG A 291 -36.00 18.87 40.99
N GLU A 292 -36.77 18.58 39.94
CA GLU A 292 -36.27 17.94 38.72
C GLU A 292 -35.20 18.78 38.04
N MET A 293 -35.42 20.09 37.89
CA MET A 293 -34.41 21.00 37.36
C MET A 293 -33.14 21.04 38.21
N LYS A 294 -33.24 20.91 39.54
CA LYS A 294 -32.06 20.84 40.42
C LYS A 294 -31.29 19.53 40.19
N LEU A 295 -31.98 18.39 40.16
CA LEU A 295 -31.36 17.10 39.90
C LEU A 295 -30.69 17.05 38.52
N LEU A 296 -31.33 17.58 37.47
CA LEU A 296 -30.73 17.66 36.13
C LEU A 296 -29.52 18.58 36.09
N LYS A 297 -29.52 19.69 36.83
CA LYS A 297 -28.36 20.57 36.95
C LYS A 297 -27.19 19.89 37.65
N GLU A 298 -27.46 19.19 38.76
CA GLU A 298 -26.44 18.39 39.46
C GLU A 298 -25.89 17.29 38.55
N GLN A 299 -26.74 16.62 37.76
CA GLN A 299 -26.27 15.64 36.77
C GLN A 299 -25.39 16.27 35.70
N ILE A 300 -25.79 17.40 35.11
CA ILE A 300 -24.97 18.14 34.14
C ILE A 300 -23.61 18.48 34.74
N GLU A 301 -23.60 19.05 35.95
CA GLU A 301 -22.37 19.42 36.67
C GLU A 301 -21.44 18.20 36.89
N THR A 302 -21.98 17.07 37.35
CA THR A 302 -21.16 15.85 37.51
C THR A 302 -20.61 15.31 36.18
N THR A 303 -21.37 15.42 35.08
CA THR A 303 -20.89 14.99 33.76
C THR A 303 -19.84 15.92 33.18
N GLU A 304 -19.97 17.23 33.42
CA GLU A 304 -18.98 18.24 33.05
C GLU A 304 -17.68 18.04 33.84
N GLU A 305 -17.75 17.81 35.15
CA GLU A 305 -16.58 17.47 35.97
C GLU A 305 -15.88 16.19 35.49
N ASN A 306 -16.65 15.16 35.14
CA ASN A 306 -16.09 13.92 34.61
C ASN A 306 -15.43 14.12 33.25
N LEU A 307 -16.03 14.92 32.37
CA LEU A 307 -15.44 15.28 31.08
C LEU A 307 -14.15 16.08 31.26
N ASN A 308 -14.15 17.08 32.15
CA ASN A 308 -12.97 17.89 32.45
C ASN A 308 -11.82 17.03 32.96
N LYS A 309 -12.08 16.08 33.87
CA LYS A 309 -11.06 15.11 34.32
C LYS A 309 -10.49 14.28 33.16
N VAL A 310 -11.35 13.81 32.25
CA VAL A 310 -10.90 13.05 31.07
C VAL A 310 -10.05 13.92 30.13
N VAL A 311 -10.44 15.18 29.92
CA VAL A 311 -9.67 16.15 29.11
C VAL A 311 -8.31 16.41 29.76
N GLU A 312 -8.26 16.66 31.07
CA GLU A 312 -7.01 16.84 31.83
C GLU A 312 -6.08 15.62 31.71
N ASP A 313 -6.63 14.41 31.86
CA ASP A 313 -5.88 13.16 31.69
C ASP A 313 -5.32 13.02 30.26
N TYR A 314 -6.10 13.39 29.24
CA TYR A 314 -5.64 13.37 27.85
C TYR A 314 -4.53 14.39 27.60
N GLU A 315 -4.67 15.62 28.10
CA GLU A 315 -3.64 16.65 28.00
C GLU A 315 -2.35 16.22 28.70
N GLN A 316 -2.44 15.62 29.88
CA GLN A 316 -1.27 15.09 30.59
C GLN A 316 -0.58 13.97 29.81
N ARG A 317 -1.34 13.04 29.21
CA ARG A 317 -0.79 11.98 28.35
C ARG A 317 -0.11 12.57 27.12
N LEU A 318 -0.72 13.57 26.49
CA LEU A 318 -0.16 14.25 25.33
C LEU A 318 1.15 14.98 25.69
N GLN A 319 1.17 15.68 26.82
CA GLN A 319 2.38 16.33 27.34
C GLN A 319 3.49 15.32 27.65
N LYS A 320 3.15 14.16 28.23
CA LYS A 320 4.12 13.08 28.50
C LYS A 320 4.71 12.56 27.20
N GLN A 321 3.89 12.25 26.19
CA GLN A 321 4.35 11.82 24.87
C GLN A 321 5.22 12.90 24.21
N ALA A 322 4.82 14.16 24.27
CA ALA A 322 5.61 15.27 23.72
C ALA A 322 6.99 15.37 24.39
N LYS A 323 7.07 15.19 25.71
CA LYS A 323 8.34 15.14 26.45
C LYS A 323 9.20 13.95 26.04
N GLU A 324 8.62 12.76 25.94
CA GLU A 324 9.30 11.54 25.49
C GLU A 324 9.86 11.70 24.07
N HIS A 325 9.04 12.17 23.12
CA HIS A 325 9.47 12.46 21.75
C HIS A 325 10.55 13.55 21.70
N ALA A 326 10.42 14.62 22.49
CA ALA A 326 11.46 15.64 22.58
C ALA A 326 12.78 15.07 23.11
N THR A 327 12.75 14.16 24.09
CA THR A 327 13.98 13.50 24.57
C THR A 327 14.59 12.56 23.53
N ALA A 328 13.78 11.77 22.82
CA ALA A 328 14.24 10.88 21.76
C ALA A 328 14.87 11.67 20.60
N LEU A 329 14.26 12.78 20.17
CA LEU A 329 14.83 13.66 19.15
C LEU A 329 16.16 14.27 19.57
N ARG A 330 16.31 14.66 20.83
CA ARG A 330 17.61 15.14 21.37
C ARG A 330 18.67 14.05 21.33
N GLN A 331 18.33 12.82 21.73
CA GLN A 331 19.25 11.67 21.69
C GLN A 331 19.69 11.36 20.25
N LEU A 332 18.75 11.21 19.31
CA LEU A 332 19.06 10.97 17.91
C LEU A 332 19.88 12.10 17.28
N THR A 333 19.62 13.35 17.69
CA THR A 333 20.42 14.50 17.26
C THR A 333 21.86 14.40 17.77
N GLN A 334 22.05 14.05 19.05
CA GLN A 334 23.38 13.84 19.63
C GLN A 334 24.12 12.68 18.96
N GLU A 335 23.46 11.56 18.69
CA GLU A 335 24.04 10.41 17.98
C GLU A 335 24.46 10.79 16.55
N ARG A 336 23.59 11.49 15.82
CA ARG A 336 23.88 12.00 14.47
C ARG A 336 25.09 12.93 14.49
N ASP A 337 25.18 13.84 15.45
CA ASP A 337 26.31 14.77 15.55
C ASP A 337 27.61 14.06 15.97
N ALA A 338 27.55 13.08 16.88
CA ALA A 338 28.70 12.26 17.26
C ALA A 338 29.21 11.40 16.10
N ALA A 339 28.30 10.81 15.32
CA ALA A 339 28.62 10.07 14.11
C ALA A 339 29.26 10.96 13.05
N LYS A 340 28.70 12.18 12.83
CA LYS A 340 29.27 13.18 11.93
C LYS A 340 30.69 13.60 12.36
N CYS A 341 30.89 13.90 13.65
CA CYS A 341 32.22 14.24 14.19
C CYS A 341 33.23 13.10 14.01
N SER A 342 32.79 11.85 14.15
CA SER A 342 33.64 10.67 13.95
C SER A 342 33.99 10.47 12.47
N ALA A 343 33.01 10.63 11.58
CA ALA A 343 33.22 10.61 10.13
C ALA A 343 34.20 11.70 9.68
N GLU A 344 34.04 12.93 10.17
CA GLU A 344 34.96 14.03 9.88
C GLU A 344 36.37 13.74 10.36
N ARG A 345 36.55 13.13 11.54
CA ARG A 345 37.86 12.67 12.03
C ARG A 345 38.49 11.65 11.08
N PHE A 346 37.74 10.62 10.65
CA PHE A 346 38.24 9.63 9.70
C PHE A 346 38.59 10.24 8.34
N CYS A 347 37.79 11.18 7.84
CA CYS A 347 38.12 11.91 6.60
C CYS A 347 39.45 12.67 6.74
N ARG A 348 39.68 13.35 7.87
CA ARG A 348 40.96 14.04 8.13
C ARG A 348 42.14 13.05 8.19
N GLU A 349 41.96 11.89 8.82
CA GLU A 349 42.98 10.83 8.87
C GLU A 349 43.27 10.23 7.50
N LEU A 350 42.24 9.96 6.69
CA LEU A 350 42.39 9.48 5.31
C LEU A 350 43.13 10.49 4.43
N VAL A 351 42.85 11.78 4.58
CA VAL A 351 43.59 12.84 3.87
C VAL A 351 45.06 12.85 4.31
N LYS A 352 45.33 12.71 5.61
CA LYS A 352 46.72 12.57 6.11
C LYS A 352 47.41 11.33 5.53
N LEU A 353 46.76 10.17 5.55
CA LEU A 353 47.28 8.92 4.97
C LEU A 353 47.55 9.05 3.47
N ARG A 354 46.64 9.65 2.71
CA ARG A 354 46.85 9.95 1.27
C ARG A 354 48.03 10.88 1.05
N SER A 355 48.21 11.90 1.90
CA SER A 355 49.36 12.80 1.79
C SER A 355 50.69 12.09 2.11
N LEU A 356 50.69 11.16 3.08
CA LEU A 356 51.85 10.36 3.44
C LEU A 356 52.18 9.33 2.36
N SER A 357 51.18 8.62 1.83
CA SER A 357 51.37 7.68 0.73
C SER A 357 51.86 8.41 -0.52
N GLN A 358 51.30 9.60 -0.83
CA GLN A 358 51.80 10.45 -1.92
C GLN A 358 53.27 10.85 -1.69
N LYS A 359 53.66 11.21 -0.45
CA LYS A 359 55.06 11.50 -0.11
C LYS A 359 55.95 10.26 -0.26
N MET A 360 55.52 9.08 0.19
CA MET A 360 56.26 7.83 0.03
C MET A 360 56.44 7.45 -1.43
N VAL A 361 55.39 7.55 -2.24
CA VAL A 361 55.46 7.32 -3.68
C VAL A 361 56.41 8.32 -4.32
N LYS A 362 56.31 9.63 -4.01
CA LYS A 362 57.27 10.63 -4.50
C LYS A 362 58.71 10.29 -4.12
N ARG A 363 58.99 9.91 -2.86
CA ARG A 363 60.34 9.50 -2.43
C ARG A 363 60.82 8.23 -3.13
N ARG A 364 59.92 7.26 -3.36
CA ARG A 364 60.22 6.05 -4.13
C ARG A 364 60.53 6.38 -5.59
N THR A 365 59.71 7.22 -6.24
CA THR A 365 59.95 7.68 -7.61
C THR A 365 61.26 8.46 -7.71
N GLU A 366 61.57 9.33 -6.72
CA GLU A 366 62.87 9.99 -6.62
C GLU A 366 64.01 8.96 -6.54
N LEU A 367 63.90 7.95 -5.67
CA LEU A 367 64.89 6.85 -5.57
C LEU A 367 65.02 6.07 -6.88
N GLU A 368 63.91 5.66 -7.49
CA GLU A 368 63.88 4.95 -8.76
C GLU A 368 64.54 5.79 -9.86
N MET A 369 64.24 7.09 -9.95
CA MET A 369 64.94 8.01 -10.85
C MET A 369 66.44 8.07 -10.56
N PHE A 370 66.86 8.14 -9.30
CA PHE A 370 68.28 8.09 -8.95
C PHE A 370 68.93 6.76 -9.37
N PHE A 371 68.25 5.63 -9.18
CA PHE A 371 68.73 4.33 -9.65
C PHE A 371 68.89 4.34 -11.17
N TYR A 372 67.92 4.88 -11.92
CA TYR A 372 68.00 4.99 -13.37
C TYR A 372 69.13 5.91 -13.83
N ASP A 373 69.34 7.05 -13.16
CA ASP A 373 70.42 7.99 -13.45
C ASP A 373 71.80 7.39 -13.18
N ALA A 374 71.97 6.71 -12.04
CA ALA A 374 73.21 6.01 -11.70
C ALA A 374 73.50 4.87 -12.70
N LEU A 375 72.46 4.11 -13.08
CA LEU A 375 72.57 3.10 -14.14
C LEU A 375 72.94 3.72 -15.48
N ALA A 376 72.33 4.84 -15.86
CA ALA A 376 72.65 5.55 -17.09
C ALA A 376 74.09 6.07 -17.08
N GLN A 377 74.57 6.58 -15.94
CA GLN A 377 75.96 7.00 -15.77
C GLN A 377 76.93 5.83 -15.93
N VAL A 378 76.68 4.70 -15.26
CA VAL A 378 77.54 3.51 -15.41
C VAL A 378 77.49 2.94 -16.82
N ARG A 379 76.33 2.97 -17.49
CA ARG A 379 76.22 2.60 -18.91
C ARG A 379 77.03 3.53 -19.81
N ARG A 380 77.01 4.85 -19.56
CA ARG A 380 77.85 5.82 -20.28
C ARG A 380 79.34 5.58 -20.03
N GLU A 381 79.74 5.41 -18.76
CA GLU A 381 81.12 5.09 -18.37
C GLU A 381 81.57 3.75 -18.97
N LYS A 382 80.69 2.74 -19.05
CA LYS A 382 80.98 1.46 -19.71
C LYS A 382 81.11 1.57 -21.22
N LEU A 383 80.25 2.36 -21.87
CA LEU A 383 80.40 2.68 -23.29
C LEU A 383 81.71 3.43 -23.54
N GLU A 384 82.12 4.32 -22.64
CA GLU A 384 83.39 5.05 -22.70
C GLU A 384 84.60 4.16 -22.38
N GLU A 385 84.50 3.24 -21.42
CA GLU A 385 85.52 2.23 -21.11
C GLU A 385 85.67 1.24 -22.27
N ASN A 386 84.57 0.77 -22.87
CA ASN A 386 84.62 -0.06 -24.09
C ASN A 386 85.18 0.71 -25.30
N ARG A 387 84.95 2.04 -25.37
CA ARG A 387 85.56 2.91 -26.38
C ARG A 387 87.04 3.23 -26.11
N ARG A 388 87.51 3.21 -24.85
CA ARG A 388 88.91 3.45 -24.46
C ARG A 388 89.73 2.15 -24.29
N GLY A 389 89.07 0.99 -24.21
CA GLY A 389 89.66 -0.32 -23.91
C GLY A 389 89.87 -1.23 -25.11
N THR A 390 90.04 -0.70 -26.33
CA THR A 390 90.57 -1.45 -27.48
C THR A 390 91.99 -1.01 -27.80
N ARG A 391 92.94 -1.31 -26.89
CA ARG A 391 94.39 -1.49 -27.12
C ARG A 391 95.07 -1.92 -25.81
N SER A 392 95.91 -2.95 -25.91
CA SER A 392 96.94 -3.39 -24.94
C SER A 392 96.58 -4.48 -23.89
N ILE A 393 96.51 -5.73 -24.38
CA ILE A 393 97.45 -6.86 -24.11
C ILE A 393 97.96 -7.09 -22.66
N GLY A 394 97.82 -8.35 -22.19
CA GLY A 394 98.97 -9.06 -21.56
C GLY A 394 98.72 -9.91 -20.29
N TYR A 395 98.52 -11.23 -20.48
CA TYR A 395 98.89 -12.43 -19.69
C TYR A 395 99.34 -12.39 -18.21
N HIS A 396 98.77 -13.30 -17.39
CA HIS A 396 99.39 -14.39 -16.58
C HIS A 396 98.30 -15.00 -15.65
N GLN A 397 97.87 -16.27 -15.78
CA GLN A 397 98.39 -17.54 -15.21
C GLN A 397 98.37 -17.67 -13.67
N THR A 398 97.45 -18.48 -13.12
CA THR A 398 97.65 -19.73 -12.32
C THR A 398 96.59 -20.00 -11.23
N ASN A 399 95.96 -21.18 -11.38
CA ASN A 399 95.64 -22.23 -10.41
C ASN A 399 94.74 -22.03 -9.16
N SER A 400 93.91 -23.09 -9.00
CA SER A 400 93.39 -23.70 -7.76
C SER A 400 92.07 -23.15 -7.20
N SER A 401 91.09 -23.95 -6.76
CA SER A 401 90.58 -25.28 -7.10
C SER A 401 89.27 -25.45 -6.30
N PHE A 402 88.41 -26.35 -6.78
CA PHE A 402 87.48 -27.19 -6.01
C PHE A 402 86.08 -26.71 -5.52
N PHE A 403 85.11 -27.54 -5.93
CA PHE A 403 83.77 -27.88 -5.43
C PHE A 403 82.49 -27.14 -5.93
N GLN A 404 81.77 -27.84 -6.83
CA GLN A 404 80.30 -28.00 -6.95
C GLN A 404 79.66 -28.52 -5.63
N PRO A 405 78.33 -28.73 -5.44
CA PRO A 405 77.17 -28.68 -6.38
C PRO A 405 75.86 -28.01 -5.86
N THR A 406 75.01 -27.60 -6.81
CA THR A 406 73.55 -27.81 -7.05
C THR A 406 72.51 -28.19 -5.92
N PRO A 407 71.18 -28.15 -6.21
CA PRO A 407 70.08 -27.33 -5.65
C PRO A 407 69.16 -28.12 -4.65
N PRO A 408 67.92 -27.71 -4.25
CA PRO A 408 66.71 -27.95 -5.10
C PRO A 408 65.39 -27.15 -4.79
N ARG A 409 64.54 -27.07 -5.84
CA ARG A 409 63.08 -27.36 -5.98
C ARG A 409 62.01 -27.23 -4.85
N LEU A 410 60.79 -26.94 -5.35
CA LEU A 410 59.42 -27.42 -4.96
C LEU A 410 58.79 -26.74 -3.71
N ARG A 411 57.53 -26.28 -3.70
CA ARG A 411 56.30 -26.92 -4.19
C ARG A 411 55.16 -25.95 -4.59
N LYS A 412 54.34 -26.47 -5.52
CA LYS A 412 52.93 -26.16 -5.78
C LYS A 412 52.02 -26.50 -4.60
N ARG A 413 50.89 -25.79 -4.45
CA ARG A 413 49.56 -26.42 -4.57
C ARG A 413 48.43 -25.39 -4.72
N ASP A 414 47.55 -25.73 -5.64
CA ASP A 414 46.26 -25.15 -5.97
C ASP A 414 45.20 -25.41 -4.87
N ASP A 415 44.08 -24.70 -4.98
CA ASP A 415 42.68 -25.15 -4.81
C ASP A 415 41.79 -24.16 -4.01
N GLU A 416 40.96 -23.43 -4.77
CA GLU A 416 39.60 -22.95 -4.42
C GLU A 416 38.71 -24.10 -3.87
N PRO A 417 37.50 -23.90 -3.26
CA PRO A 417 36.49 -22.90 -3.64
C PRO A 417 35.55 -22.35 -2.52
N LEU A 418 34.71 -21.39 -2.96
CA LEU A 418 33.33 -21.02 -2.55
C LEU A 418 32.68 -21.73 -1.35
N MET A 419 31.92 -20.98 -0.54
CA MET A 419 30.51 -21.28 -0.24
C MET A 419 29.79 -20.07 0.41
N ILE A 420 28.67 -19.72 -0.23
CA ILE A 420 27.52 -18.97 0.30
C ILE A 420 26.76 -19.90 1.27
N SER A 421 26.22 -19.38 2.38
CA SER A 421 24.87 -19.73 2.87
C SER A 421 24.41 -18.93 4.08
N ASP A 422 23.14 -18.53 3.99
CA ASP A 422 22.23 -18.10 5.05
C ASP A 422 21.98 -19.18 6.12
N ARG A 423 21.62 -18.73 7.34
CA ARG A 423 20.39 -19.07 8.10
C ARG A 423 20.60 -19.00 9.63
N GLY A 424 19.74 -18.20 10.27
CA GLY A 424 18.69 -18.74 11.14
C GLY A 424 18.98 -18.97 12.64
N MET A 425 18.23 -18.21 13.45
CA MET A 425 17.52 -18.61 14.68
C MET A 425 18.31 -19.12 15.89
N GLN A 426 18.15 -18.43 17.03
CA GLN A 426 17.77 -19.08 18.29
C GLN A 426 17.13 -18.08 19.28
N LEU A 427 15.95 -18.48 19.79
CA LEU A 427 15.28 -18.00 21.01
C LEU A 427 16.10 -18.40 22.26
N PRO A 428 15.72 -17.92 23.47
CA PRO A 428 14.96 -18.81 24.34
C PRO A 428 13.82 -18.16 25.15
N LEU A 429 12.67 -18.83 25.10
CA LEU A 429 11.83 -19.36 26.19
C LEU A 429 11.78 -18.63 27.57
N THR A 430 10.56 -18.14 27.86
CA THR A 430 9.70 -18.28 29.07
C THR A 430 10.09 -19.37 30.10
N PRO A 431 9.66 -19.33 31.41
CA PRO A 431 8.22 -19.42 31.75
C PRO A 431 7.65 -19.03 33.16
N PHE A 432 6.30 -19.07 33.19
CA PHE A 432 5.31 -19.38 34.25
C PHE A 432 4.74 -18.32 35.25
N SER A 433 3.51 -17.90 34.93
CA SER A 433 2.21 -18.07 35.63
C SER A 433 2.06 -18.01 37.16
N ARG A 434 1.11 -17.17 37.63
CA ARG A 434 -0.01 -17.45 38.59
C ARG A 434 -1.14 -16.44 38.31
N LEU A 435 -2.37 -16.86 37.97
CA LEU A 435 -3.47 -17.29 38.85
C LEU A 435 -3.92 -16.20 39.83
N SER A 436 -5.08 -15.59 39.57
CA SER A 436 -6.03 -15.20 40.61
C SER A 436 -7.44 -15.11 40.04
N ASP A 437 -8.33 -15.85 40.69
CA ASP A 437 -9.76 -15.99 40.50
C ASP A 437 -10.54 -14.71 40.87
N GLY A 438 -11.80 -14.67 40.44
CA GLY A 438 -12.79 -13.68 40.83
C GLY A 438 -14.18 -13.96 40.28
N GLU A 439 -14.74 -15.14 40.60
CA GLU A 439 -16.18 -15.42 40.51
C GLU A 439 -16.97 -14.61 41.55
N GLY A 440 -18.18 -14.20 41.17
CA GLY A 440 -19.15 -13.55 42.05
C GLY A 440 -20.56 -13.68 41.51
N ASN A 441 -21.11 -14.90 41.60
CA ASN A 441 -22.54 -15.18 41.49
C ASN A 441 -23.20 -14.97 42.86
N THR A 442 -24.37 -14.33 42.91
CA THR A 442 -25.42 -14.67 43.88
C THR A 442 -26.83 -14.56 43.26
N PRO A 443 -27.75 -15.49 43.57
CA PRO A 443 -29.08 -15.59 42.96
C PRO A 443 -30.27 -15.34 43.93
N CYS A 444 -31.47 -15.29 43.33
CA CYS A 444 -32.82 -15.56 43.88
C CYS A 444 -33.52 -14.52 44.79
N GLN A 445 -34.69 -14.02 44.36
CA GLN A 445 -36.00 -14.58 44.75
C GLN A 445 -37.19 -13.92 44.01
N ASN A 446 -38.20 -14.76 43.74
CA ASN A 446 -39.50 -14.47 43.17
C ASN A 446 -40.39 -13.61 44.09
N LYS A 447 -41.32 -12.85 43.50
CA LYS A 447 -42.71 -12.74 43.99
C LYS A 447 -43.65 -12.21 42.91
N GLU A 448 -44.68 -13.01 42.62
CA GLU A 448 -45.87 -12.68 41.85
C GLU A 448 -46.80 -11.73 42.61
N THR A 449 -47.49 -10.83 41.90
CA THR A 449 -48.92 -10.41 42.04
C THR A 449 -49.18 -9.31 40.99
N LEU A 450 -49.95 -9.53 39.92
CA LEU A 450 -51.42 -9.50 39.74
C LEU A 450 -52.13 -8.16 40.05
N PHE A 451 -52.80 -7.65 39.01
CA PHE A 451 -53.82 -6.58 38.90
C PHE A 451 -53.41 -5.11 39.07
N GLY A 452 -53.73 -4.31 38.05
CA GLY A 452 -53.65 -2.85 38.11
C GLY A 452 -53.84 -2.17 36.76
N ASP A 453 -55.06 -2.26 36.23
CA ASP A 453 -55.64 -1.46 35.16
C ASP A 453 -55.42 0.06 35.35
N GLY A 454 -55.34 0.82 34.26
CA GLY A 454 -55.30 2.28 34.29
C GLY A 454 -54.33 2.92 33.30
N GLY A 455 -54.78 3.07 32.05
CA GLY A 455 -54.09 3.87 31.04
C GLY A 455 -54.00 5.35 31.39
N MET A 456 -52.92 5.99 30.93
CA MET A 456 -52.85 7.42 30.62
C MET A 456 -51.76 7.63 29.57
N ASP A 457 -52.23 7.88 28.34
CA ASP A 457 -51.73 8.86 27.37
C ASP A 457 -50.28 9.34 27.49
N THR A 458 -49.39 8.74 26.69
CA THR A 458 -48.16 9.40 26.25
C THR A 458 -48.36 9.97 24.85
N ASN A 459 -48.96 11.16 24.77
CA ASN A 459 -48.97 11.95 23.54
C ASN A 459 -47.80 12.93 23.54
N THR A 460 -46.74 12.48 22.86
CA THR A 460 -46.06 13.14 21.74
C THR A 460 -45.86 14.66 21.82
N LEU A 461 -44.58 15.03 21.96
CA LEU A 461 -44.03 16.38 21.82
C LEU A 461 -44.39 17.01 20.44
N PRO A 462 -44.66 18.33 20.38
CA PRO A 462 -44.88 19.00 19.10
C PRO A 462 -43.54 19.25 18.40
N LEU A 463 -43.39 18.70 17.19
CA LEU A 463 -42.36 19.14 16.25
C LEU A 463 -42.62 20.60 15.88
N VAL A 464 -41.66 21.46 16.17
CA VAL A 464 -41.59 22.84 15.67
C VAL A 464 -41.32 22.78 14.17
N ALA A 465 -42.34 23.07 13.37
CA ALA A 465 -42.18 23.32 11.94
C ALA A 465 -41.51 24.69 11.76
N LEU A 466 -40.21 24.68 11.48
CA LEU A 466 -39.51 25.88 11.00
C LEU A 466 -39.96 26.13 9.55
N THR A 467 -40.70 27.20 9.36
CA THR A 467 -41.03 27.75 8.04
C THR A 467 -39.76 28.14 7.32
N ARG A 468 -39.57 27.55 6.15
CA ARG A 468 -38.53 27.84 5.15
C ARG A 468 -38.67 29.30 4.70
N SER A 469 -37.97 30.21 5.38
CA SER A 469 -37.81 31.60 4.93
C SER A 469 -36.66 31.67 3.93
N GLU A 470 -36.98 32.14 2.74
CA GLU A 470 -36.04 32.59 1.72
C GLU A 470 -35.10 33.66 2.32
N CYS A 471 -33.81 33.38 2.28
CA CYS A 471 -32.75 34.35 2.59
C CYS A 471 -31.73 34.27 1.46
N ASP A 472 -31.93 35.14 0.45
CA ASP A 472 -30.91 35.49 -0.51
C ASP A 472 -29.84 36.33 0.20
N ILE A 473 -28.74 35.68 0.57
CA ILE A 473 -27.51 36.36 0.99
C ILE A 473 -26.48 36.15 -0.12
N THR A 474 -26.33 37.18 -0.94
CA THR A 474 -25.22 37.33 -1.88
C THR A 474 -23.95 37.69 -1.09
N HIS A 475 -23.09 36.69 -0.84
CA HIS A 475 -21.73 36.92 -0.35
C HIS A 475 -20.70 36.29 -1.28
N ASN A 476 -20.12 37.16 -2.11
CA ASN A 476 -18.83 36.97 -2.75
C ASN A 476 -17.74 36.88 -1.66
N ASN A 477 -17.40 35.66 -1.23
CA ASN A 477 -16.16 35.39 -0.53
C ASN A 477 -15.39 34.31 -1.30
N ARG A 478 -14.29 34.73 -1.93
CA ARG A 478 -13.26 33.86 -2.49
C ARG A 478 -12.67 33.00 -1.38
N LEU A 479 -13.18 31.78 -1.25
CA LEU A 479 -12.52 30.73 -0.50
C LEU A 479 -11.37 30.17 -1.35
N ILE A 480 -10.19 30.13 -0.74
CA ILE A 480 -9.02 29.43 -1.22
C ILE A 480 -9.42 27.96 -1.48
N PRO A 481 -9.07 27.36 -2.64
CA PRO A 481 -9.44 25.98 -2.93
C PRO A 481 -8.90 25.05 -1.85
N ALA A 482 -9.80 24.28 -1.22
CA ALA A 482 -9.43 23.20 -0.34
C ALA A 482 -8.52 22.23 -1.10
N LYS A 483 -7.33 22.02 -0.59
CA LYS A 483 -6.38 21.03 -1.09
C LYS A 483 -7.00 19.65 -0.85
N GLU A 484 -7.51 19.03 -1.91
CA GLU A 484 -8.11 17.70 -1.86
C GLU A 484 -7.08 16.69 -1.35
N TRP A 485 -7.36 16.12 -0.18
CA TRP A 485 -6.63 14.97 0.35
C TRP A 485 -7.29 13.72 -0.21
N HIS A 486 -6.70 13.13 -1.24
CA HIS A 486 -7.13 11.81 -1.70
C HIS A 486 -6.61 10.75 -0.72
N TYR A 487 -7.53 10.07 -0.03
CA TYR A 487 -7.24 8.82 0.66
C TYR A 487 -7.09 7.70 -0.36
N GLY A 488 -5.86 7.29 -0.64
CA GLY A 488 -5.59 6.04 -1.35
C GLY A 488 -5.86 4.84 -0.44
N GLY A 489 -6.59 3.84 -0.93
CA GLY A 489 -7.06 2.66 -0.18
C GLY A 489 -5.99 1.71 0.40
N ASN A 490 -4.71 2.11 0.46
CA ASN A 490 -3.62 1.30 0.98
C ASN A 490 -2.89 1.91 2.19
N GLY A 491 -3.45 2.93 2.86
CA GLY A 491 -3.01 3.34 4.20
C GLY A 491 -1.55 3.81 4.37
N VAL A 492 -0.83 4.10 3.29
CA VAL A 492 0.56 4.60 3.34
C VAL A 492 0.63 6.02 2.77
N LEU A 493 1.06 6.97 3.61
CA LEU A 493 1.35 8.36 3.23
C LEU A 493 2.54 8.41 2.27
N GLN A 494 2.28 8.49 0.96
CA GLN A 494 3.31 8.80 -0.04
C GLN A 494 3.45 10.31 -0.19
N THR A 495 4.53 10.87 0.34
CA THR A 495 4.98 12.23 0.00
C THR A 495 5.61 12.21 -1.39
N ARG A 496 4.84 12.49 -2.45
CA ARG A 496 5.40 12.79 -3.77
C ARG A 496 5.89 14.24 -3.79
N PHE A 497 7.20 14.42 -3.76
CA PHE A 497 7.83 15.66 -4.21
C PHE A 497 7.77 15.73 -5.75
N PRO A 498 7.52 16.90 -6.36
CA PRO A 498 7.64 17.05 -7.81
C PRO A 498 9.12 16.93 -8.22
N PRO A 499 9.43 16.34 -9.38
CA PRO A 499 10.78 16.35 -9.91
C PRO A 499 11.12 17.79 -10.31
N LEU A 500 12.08 18.38 -9.59
CA LEU A 500 12.66 19.66 -9.98
C LEU A 500 13.36 19.48 -11.32
N ALA A 501 12.96 20.35 -12.23
CA ALA A 501 13.46 20.46 -13.59
C ALA A 501 14.99 20.57 -13.62
N GLU A 502 15.54 19.88 -14.60
CA GLU A 502 16.90 20.01 -15.07
C GLU A 502 17.20 21.48 -15.39
N GLU A 503 18.26 22.02 -14.79
CA GLU A 503 18.92 23.23 -15.30
C GLU A 503 20.42 22.94 -15.50
N PRO A 504 20.97 23.17 -16.72
CA PRO A 504 22.32 22.81 -17.08
C PRO A 504 23.27 23.99 -16.94
N LEU A 505 24.32 23.89 -16.11
CA LEU A 505 25.42 24.83 -16.15
C LEU A 505 26.80 24.17 -15.97
N LEU A 506 27.47 24.20 -17.12
CA LEU A 506 28.87 24.53 -17.35
C LEU A 506 29.94 23.42 -17.39
N PRO A 507 30.90 23.61 -18.31
CA PRO A 507 31.84 22.61 -18.79
C PRO A 507 33.17 22.76 -18.04
N HIS A 508 34.21 22.13 -18.56
CA HIS A 508 35.61 22.12 -18.07
C HIS A 508 35.89 21.02 -17.03
N SER A 509 36.53 19.94 -17.49
CA SER A 509 37.98 20.00 -17.51
C SER A 509 38.53 18.82 -18.31
N ASP A 510 39.18 19.18 -19.41
CA ASP A 510 40.07 18.35 -20.17
C ASP A 510 41.15 17.76 -19.25
N PHE A 511 41.06 16.45 -19.00
CA PHE A 511 42.23 15.66 -18.63
C PHE A 511 42.81 15.04 -19.91
N SER A 512 43.20 15.92 -20.82
CA SER A 512 44.10 15.58 -21.92
C SER A 512 45.54 15.58 -21.42
N CYS A 513 46.34 14.72 -22.04
CA CYS A 513 47.80 14.68 -21.94
C CYS A 513 48.40 14.16 -20.62
N ILE A 514 48.27 12.84 -20.42
CA ILE A 514 49.40 12.07 -19.91
C ILE A 514 50.57 12.28 -20.91
N PRO A 515 51.73 12.83 -20.51
CA PRO A 515 52.86 12.92 -21.41
C PRO A 515 53.31 11.50 -21.73
N SER A 516 53.38 11.20 -23.03
CA SER A 516 53.90 9.96 -23.57
C SER A 516 55.18 9.58 -22.84
N ALA A 517 55.13 8.47 -22.09
CA ALA A 517 56.29 7.88 -21.49
C ALA A 517 57.34 7.63 -22.59
N PRO A 518 58.61 7.95 -22.36
CA PRO A 518 59.67 7.73 -23.36
C PRO A 518 59.67 6.25 -23.75
N LYS A 519 59.59 5.99 -25.06
CA LYS A 519 59.60 4.63 -25.61
C LYS A 519 60.86 3.91 -25.13
N LEU A 520 60.66 2.81 -24.42
CA LEU A 520 61.67 1.96 -23.78
C LEU A 520 62.72 1.36 -24.75
N LYS A 521 62.58 1.59 -26.06
CA LYS A 521 63.40 0.94 -27.10
C LYS A 521 64.79 1.57 -27.29
N ASP A 522 65.05 2.75 -26.74
CA ASP A 522 66.35 3.43 -26.89
C ASP A 522 67.28 3.31 -25.64
N LEU A 523 66.83 2.62 -24.58
CA LEU A 523 67.65 2.32 -23.38
C LEU A 523 67.94 0.82 -23.21
N GLN A 524 67.60 0.01 -24.21
CA GLN A 524 67.60 -1.45 -24.16
C GLN A 524 68.91 -2.13 -24.61
N SER A 525 70.02 -1.40 -24.77
CA SER A 525 71.28 -2.03 -25.23
C SER A 525 72.11 -2.70 -24.12
N ILE A 526 71.73 -2.56 -22.84
CA ILE A 526 72.41 -3.24 -21.72
C ILE A 526 71.37 -3.67 -20.67
N GLU A 527 70.95 -4.94 -20.72
CA GLU A 527 70.12 -5.55 -19.67
C GLU A 527 70.92 -5.65 -18.35
N ILE A 528 70.26 -5.44 -17.21
CA ILE A 528 70.89 -5.44 -15.86
C ILE A 528 71.59 -6.78 -15.57
N SER A 529 71.12 -7.87 -16.18
CA SER A 529 71.73 -9.21 -16.16
C SER A 529 73.14 -9.24 -16.76
N GLN A 530 73.45 -8.36 -17.72
CA GLN A 530 74.73 -8.30 -18.43
C GLN A 530 75.79 -7.43 -17.72
N LEU A 531 75.40 -6.67 -16.69
CA LEU A 531 76.35 -5.92 -15.88
C LEU A 531 77.15 -6.90 -15.00
N SER A 532 78.49 -6.76 -15.03
CA SER A 532 79.36 -7.55 -14.16
C SER A 532 79.13 -7.18 -12.69
N TRP A 533 79.53 -8.05 -11.76
CA TRP A 533 79.36 -7.78 -10.33
C TRP A 533 80.02 -6.46 -9.91
N LYS A 534 81.19 -6.14 -10.47
CA LYS A 534 81.89 -4.86 -10.22
C LYS A 534 81.07 -3.65 -10.66
N ASP A 535 80.33 -3.75 -11.76
CA ASP A 535 79.52 -2.64 -12.27
C ASP A 535 78.26 -2.45 -11.43
N LYS A 536 77.63 -3.55 -11.01
CA LYS A 536 76.51 -3.53 -10.05
C LYS A 536 76.94 -2.92 -8.72
N GLU A 537 78.14 -3.27 -8.25
CA GLU A 537 78.74 -2.68 -7.06
C GLU A 537 78.99 -1.18 -7.24
N ARG A 538 79.47 -0.74 -8.41
CA ARG A 538 79.70 0.68 -8.72
C ARG A 538 78.40 1.49 -8.78
N VAL A 539 77.33 0.92 -9.34
CA VAL A 539 75.97 1.52 -9.30
C VAL A 539 75.51 1.67 -7.84
N LEU A 540 75.68 0.63 -7.02
CA LEU A 540 75.34 0.69 -5.59
C LEU A 540 76.20 1.72 -4.85
N GLN A 541 77.51 1.80 -5.13
CA GLN A 541 78.42 2.77 -4.52
C GLN A 541 78.06 4.20 -4.92
N LEU A 542 77.71 4.47 -6.18
CA LEU A 542 77.21 5.78 -6.61
C LEU A 542 75.92 6.13 -5.87
N LEU A 543 75.00 5.18 -5.74
CA LEU A 543 73.74 5.35 -5.03
C LEU A 543 73.97 5.66 -3.54
N PHE A 544 74.83 4.89 -2.86
CA PHE A 544 75.17 5.10 -1.45
C PHE A 544 75.93 6.42 -1.23
N LYS A 545 76.85 6.78 -2.13
CA LYS A 545 77.59 8.05 -2.08
C LYS A 545 76.65 9.26 -2.20
N GLN A 546 75.63 9.17 -3.05
CA GLN A 546 74.62 10.23 -3.20
C GLN A 546 73.58 10.24 -2.07
N LEU A 547 73.16 9.07 -1.56
CA LEU A 547 72.34 8.96 -0.35
C LEU A 547 73.03 9.60 0.86
N GLN A 548 74.33 9.33 1.05
CA GLN A 548 75.15 9.97 2.09
C GLN A 548 75.30 11.49 1.86
N GLY A 549 75.33 11.96 0.61
CA GLY A 549 75.32 13.39 0.28
C GLY A 549 74.03 14.14 0.64
N ARG A 550 72.87 13.45 0.62
CA ARG A 550 71.57 14.07 0.96
C ARG A 550 71.27 14.10 2.46
N VAL A 551 71.71 13.10 3.23
CA VAL A 551 71.49 13.08 4.70
C VAL A 551 72.12 14.31 5.39
N ASN A 552 73.12 14.95 4.76
CA ASN A 552 73.80 16.12 5.29
C ASN A 552 73.22 17.48 4.82
N SER A 553 72.22 17.51 3.94
CA SER A 553 71.66 18.76 3.37
C SER A 553 70.19 19.04 3.73
N SER A 554 69.48 18.16 4.44
CA SER A 554 68.12 18.43 4.95
C SER A 554 68.10 18.84 6.43
N LYS A 555 68.93 19.81 6.82
CA LYS A 555 68.64 20.68 7.98
C LYS A 555 67.89 21.91 7.49
N VAL A 556 66.64 21.72 7.07
CA VAL A 556 65.76 22.82 6.63
C VAL A 556 64.68 23.01 7.69
N LYS A 557 64.84 24.12 8.42
CA LYS A 557 63.86 24.93 9.17
C LYS A 557 62.53 24.25 9.50
N GLN A 558 62.34 23.92 10.77
CA GLN A 558 61.03 23.95 11.43
C GLN A 558 60.41 25.33 11.20
N CYS A 559 59.41 25.40 10.31
CA CYS A 559 58.47 26.51 10.27
C CYS A 559 57.35 26.19 11.27
N THR A 560 57.34 26.91 12.38
CA THR A 560 56.24 26.96 13.33
C THR A 560 55.08 27.74 12.72
N SER A 561 54.08 27.07 12.14
CA SER A 561 52.78 27.72 11.93
C SER A 561 51.94 27.50 13.19
N LYS A 562 51.98 28.50 14.09
CA LYS A 562 50.84 28.84 14.93
C LYS A 562 49.74 29.29 13.98
N ASP A 563 48.64 28.56 13.89
CA ASP A 563 47.30 29.04 13.55
C ASP A 563 46.39 27.81 13.53
N ASP A 564 45.98 27.40 14.73
CA ASP A 564 44.86 26.49 14.98
C ASP A 564 44.41 26.69 16.43
N ALA A 565 43.89 27.88 16.72
CA ALA A 565 43.22 28.19 17.97
C ALA A 565 42.13 29.23 17.74
N ASN A 566 41.12 28.88 16.94
CA ASN A 566 39.85 29.61 16.86
C ASN A 566 38.76 28.63 16.42
N PHE A 567 38.33 27.73 17.31
CA PHE A 567 37.11 26.97 17.06
C PHE A 567 36.42 26.45 18.33
N LEU A 568 36.25 27.29 19.35
CA LEU A 568 35.28 27.03 20.44
C LEU A 568 34.87 28.34 21.14
N VAL A 569 33.94 29.11 20.58
CA VAL A 569 32.94 29.87 21.37
C VAL A 569 31.67 30.01 20.53
N GLY A 570 30.73 29.11 20.77
CA GLY A 570 29.35 29.20 20.30
C GLY A 570 28.44 28.83 21.45
N GLY A 571 28.39 29.71 22.46
CA GLY A 571 27.37 29.64 23.49
C GLY A 571 26.02 30.03 22.88
N VAL A 572 25.08 29.09 22.89
CA VAL A 572 23.66 29.44 22.77
C VAL A 572 23.12 29.55 24.18
N ALA A 573 22.73 30.78 24.49
CA ALA A 573 22.11 31.22 25.72
C ALA A 573 20.88 30.35 26.04
N VAL A 574 20.87 29.77 27.23
CA VAL A 574 19.65 29.37 27.92
C VAL A 574 19.05 30.66 28.48
N ASN A 575 17.93 31.09 27.92
CA ASN A 575 17.07 32.11 28.53
C ASN A 575 16.32 31.47 29.71
N PRO A 576 16.33 32.07 30.92
CA PRO A 576 15.34 31.78 31.94
C PRO A 576 14.65 33.08 32.36
N GLU A 577 13.69 33.54 31.57
CA GLU A 577 12.77 34.63 31.92
C GLU A 577 11.44 34.31 31.20
N THR A 578 10.23 34.40 31.75
CA THR A 578 9.67 34.91 33.02
C THR A 578 8.15 34.68 32.95
N HIS A 579 7.45 34.83 34.09
CA HIS A 579 5.98 35.07 34.24
C HIS A 579 5.09 33.81 34.05
N THR A 580 4.47 33.18 35.05
CA THR A 580 3.78 33.60 36.28
C THR A 580 2.62 34.60 36.09
N PHE A 581 1.41 34.08 36.39
CA PHE A 581 0.15 34.71 36.84
C PHE A 581 -0.75 35.48 35.85
N LEU A 582 -1.96 34.93 35.66
CA LEU A 582 -3.31 35.54 35.57
C LEU A 582 -4.27 34.37 35.24
N THR A 583 -4.88 33.68 36.19
CA THR A 583 -6.21 33.96 36.80
C THR A 583 -7.02 35.06 36.14
N GLU A 584 -8.01 34.65 35.36
CA GLU A 584 -9.44 34.96 35.57
C GLU A 584 -10.28 33.77 35.07
#